data_AF-A0A672YBC1-F1
#
_entry.id   AF-A0A672YBC1-F1
#
_cell.length_a   1.000
_cell.length_b   1.000
_cell.length_c   1.000
_cell.angle_alpha   90.00
_cell.angle_beta   90.00
_cell.angle_gamma   90.00
#
_symmetry.space_group_name_H-M   'P 1'
#
loop_
_entity.id
_entity.type
_entity.pdbx_description
1 polymer ?
#
loop_
_entity_poly.entity_id
_entity_poly.type
_entity_poly.pdbx_seq_one_letter_code
_entity_poly.pdbx_strand_id
1 'polypeptide(L)'
;MAVLWSKLSAVLPPNEEEFPLQFSDKVESSVVSVLQQSRRQLYSDATSTDRTLTAQIILDLSWEKLNTGTWRDVDKEWRRVYSYGCLFKVAALCREHPSADEILQGIRTCDMGLLMGAAIMDNVLQVLVQILQEEVRKSTKEEEKRLKTERPRVPVIKDEQAVPRIKCPSLESFKSDYLLPLRPVILEATADHWPAFNEHPWSVEYLRSVAGCRTVPVEVGSRYTDEEWSQTLLTVNEFIDQYVLNRVSASSLTVGYLAQHQLFDQIPELKEDIRIPDYCCLGDGDEDDITVNQNFLVQVVGSKYIRLYSPEDTDKLYPHQSSLLHNTSQVEVENPDTERFPEFARAPYLECVLQPGDVLFIPVQHWHYIRSLELSFSVSFWWS
;
A
#
# COMPACT_ATOMS: atom_id res chain seq x y z
N MET A 1 30.95 5.58 -9.46
CA MET A 1 30.91 6.63 -8.41
C MET A 1 30.48 7.98 -8.99
N ALA A 2 31.17 8.54 -10.00
CA ALA A 2 30.56 9.45 -11.02
C ALA A 2 29.43 8.77 -11.86
N VAL A 3 29.02 7.58 -11.42
CA VAL A 3 28.13 6.65 -12.10
C VAL A 3 26.70 6.83 -11.59
N LEU A 4 26.50 7.12 -10.29
CA LEU A 4 25.16 7.31 -9.75
C LEU A 4 24.50 8.55 -10.36
N TRP A 5 25.16 9.71 -10.27
CA TRP A 5 24.64 10.92 -10.92
C TRP A 5 24.48 10.72 -12.44
N SER A 6 25.39 10.01 -13.10
CA SER A 6 25.25 9.71 -14.54
C SER A 6 24.01 8.87 -14.84
N LYS A 7 23.66 7.90 -13.99
CA LYS A 7 22.40 7.13 -14.12
C LYS A 7 21.18 8.02 -13.88
N LEU A 8 21.20 8.84 -12.82
CA LEU A 8 20.08 9.72 -12.47
C LEU A 8 19.84 10.80 -13.53
N SER A 9 20.90 11.44 -14.02
CA SER A 9 20.78 12.47 -15.07
C SER A 9 20.36 11.90 -16.43
N ALA A 10 20.66 10.63 -16.71
CA ALA A 10 20.23 9.98 -17.95
C ALA A 10 18.71 9.76 -18.05
N VAL A 11 17.98 9.79 -16.93
CA VAL A 11 16.51 9.66 -16.90
C VAL A 11 15.81 11.02 -16.79
N LEU A 12 16.57 12.12 -16.71
CA LEU A 12 16.05 13.48 -16.73
C LEU A 12 16.12 14.04 -18.16
N PRO A 13 15.30 15.04 -18.50
CA PRO A 13 15.44 15.77 -19.76
C PRO A 13 16.89 16.24 -19.98
N PRO A 14 17.39 16.24 -21.23
CA PRO A 14 18.80 16.49 -21.50
C PRO A 14 19.23 17.95 -21.29
N ASN A 15 18.28 18.88 -21.29
CA ASN A 15 18.51 20.31 -21.12
C ASN A 15 17.31 21.01 -20.47
N GLU A 16 17.49 22.30 -20.13
CA GLU A 16 16.45 23.10 -19.47
C GLU A 16 15.20 23.30 -20.33
N GLU A 17 15.36 23.46 -21.65
CA GLU A 17 14.25 23.76 -22.57
C GLU A 17 13.28 22.59 -22.70
N GLU A 18 13.81 21.37 -22.68
CA GLU A 18 13.04 20.12 -22.73
C GLU A 18 12.44 19.73 -21.38
N PHE A 19 12.83 20.39 -20.28
CA PHE A 19 12.32 20.05 -18.95
C PHE A 19 10.94 20.67 -18.70
N PRO A 20 9.86 19.84 -18.61
CA PRO A 20 8.50 20.33 -18.52
C PRO A 20 8.26 20.97 -17.15
N LEU A 21 7.75 22.20 -17.15
CA LEU A 21 7.44 22.92 -15.92
C LEU A 21 6.30 23.93 -16.14
N GLN A 22 5.16 23.41 -16.61
CA GLN A 22 3.95 24.19 -16.85
C GLN A 22 2.90 23.88 -15.78
N PHE A 23 2.36 24.94 -15.18
CA PHE A 23 1.33 24.92 -14.15
C PHE A 23 0.20 25.88 -14.51
N SER A 24 -1.00 25.59 -14.01
CA SER A 24 -2.14 26.51 -14.12
C SER A 24 -2.03 27.69 -13.15
N ASP A 25 -3.00 28.60 -13.21
CA ASP A 25 -3.16 29.75 -12.29
C ASP A 25 -3.47 29.35 -10.84
N LYS A 26 -3.66 28.05 -10.57
CA LYS A 26 -3.83 27.48 -9.23
C LYS A 26 -2.58 27.52 -8.36
N VAL A 27 -1.40 27.60 -8.97
CA VAL A 27 -0.11 27.68 -8.28
C VAL A 27 0.39 29.13 -8.37
N GLU A 28 0.80 29.73 -7.24
CA GLU A 28 1.22 31.13 -7.25
C GLU A 28 2.47 31.34 -8.13
N SER A 29 2.51 32.46 -8.85
CA SER A 29 3.60 32.79 -9.77
C SER A 29 4.97 32.88 -9.07
N SER A 30 5.00 33.21 -7.78
CA SER A 30 6.20 33.17 -6.95
C SER A 30 6.74 31.74 -6.82
N VAL A 31 5.88 30.75 -6.59
CA VAL A 31 6.26 29.33 -6.48
C VAL A 31 6.76 28.81 -7.82
N VAL A 32 6.08 29.15 -8.92
CA VAL A 32 6.53 28.82 -10.28
C VAL A 32 7.93 29.39 -10.55
N SER A 33 8.22 30.61 -10.07
CA SER A 33 9.54 31.23 -10.20
C SER A 33 10.63 30.45 -9.45
N VAL A 34 10.33 29.94 -8.25
CA VAL A 34 11.26 29.10 -7.46
C VAL A 34 11.49 27.73 -8.13
N LEU A 35 10.44 27.13 -8.70
CA LEU A 35 10.56 25.90 -9.50
C LEU A 35 11.45 26.11 -10.74
N GLN A 36 11.27 27.22 -11.46
CA GLN A 36 12.12 27.59 -12.60
C GLN A 36 13.57 27.85 -12.18
N GLN A 37 13.79 28.40 -10.99
CA GLN A 37 15.13 28.54 -10.41
C GLN A 37 15.76 27.16 -10.13
N SER A 38 15.04 26.23 -9.49
CA SER A 38 15.55 24.87 -9.24
C SER A 38 15.86 24.13 -10.54
N ARG A 39 15.01 24.28 -11.57
CA ARG A 39 15.25 23.75 -12.91
C ARG A 39 16.53 24.29 -13.53
N ARG A 40 16.80 25.60 -13.43
CA ARG A 40 18.08 26.20 -13.89
C ARG A 40 19.28 25.67 -13.11
N GLN A 41 19.16 25.51 -11.80
CA GLN A 41 20.22 24.99 -10.93
C GLN A 41 20.54 23.51 -11.20
N LEU A 42 19.59 22.74 -11.74
CA LEU A 42 19.82 21.35 -12.16
C LEU A 42 20.88 21.27 -13.29
N TYR A 43 20.82 22.20 -14.25
CA TYR A 43 21.67 22.21 -15.46
C TYR A 43 22.87 23.18 -15.40
N SER A 44 23.05 23.89 -14.29
CA SER A 44 24.16 24.84 -14.10
C SER A 44 25.10 24.44 -12.97
N ASP A 45 26.25 25.11 -12.88
CA ASP A 45 27.25 24.93 -11.81
C ASP A 45 26.85 25.63 -10.50
N ALA A 46 25.59 25.51 -10.08
CA ALA A 46 25.13 26.01 -8.79
C ALA A 46 25.85 25.29 -7.63
N THR A 47 25.90 25.89 -6.44
CA THR A 47 26.45 25.20 -5.27
C THR A 47 25.47 24.13 -4.75
N SER A 48 25.98 23.10 -4.05
CA SER A 48 25.14 22.07 -3.41
C SER A 48 24.14 22.69 -2.42
N THR A 49 24.58 23.71 -1.67
CA THR A 49 23.76 24.45 -0.71
C THR A 49 22.60 25.15 -1.39
N ASP A 50 22.84 25.84 -2.51
CA ASP A 50 21.78 26.58 -3.22
C ASP A 50 20.72 25.64 -3.80
N ARG A 51 21.13 24.51 -4.38
CA ARG A 51 20.20 23.47 -4.88
C ARG A 51 19.33 22.93 -3.77
N THR A 52 19.95 22.53 -2.66
CA THR A 52 19.25 21.93 -1.52
C THR A 52 18.26 22.91 -0.89
N LEU A 53 18.68 24.17 -0.70
CA LEU A 53 17.82 25.21 -0.14
C LEU A 53 16.60 25.47 -1.03
N THR A 54 16.82 25.65 -2.34
CA THR A 54 15.72 25.96 -3.27
C THR A 54 14.73 24.81 -3.36
N ALA A 55 15.22 23.56 -3.40
CA ALA A 55 14.36 22.37 -3.36
C ALA A 55 13.57 22.26 -2.05
N GLN A 56 14.19 22.57 -0.90
CA GLN A 56 13.53 22.53 0.40
C GLN A 56 12.41 23.58 0.51
N ILE A 57 12.62 24.79 -0.02
CA ILE A 57 11.58 25.84 -0.08
C ILE A 57 10.34 25.34 -0.84
N ILE A 58 10.54 24.67 -1.98
CA ILE A 58 9.42 24.11 -2.76
C ILE A 58 8.66 23.07 -1.96
N LEU A 59 9.39 22.17 -1.27
CA LEU A 59 8.80 21.13 -0.44
C LEU A 59 8.02 21.70 0.74
N ASP A 60 8.54 22.69 1.44
CA ASP A 60 7.88 23.28 2.61
C ASP A 60 6.57 23.98 2.20
N LEU A 61 6.61 24.77 1.12
CA LEU A 61 5.44 25.47 0.59
C LEU A 61 4.36 24.50 0.11
N SER A 62 4.76 23.49 -0.65
CA SER A 62 3.80 22.49 -1.15
C SER A 62 3.29 21.60 -0.03
N TRP A 63 4.11 21.23 0.95
CA TRP A 63 3.67 20.49 2.14
C TRP A 63 2.56 21.21 2.89
N GLU A 64 2.74 22.50 3.17
CA GLU A 64 1.71 23.31 3.84
C GLU A 64 0.40 23.29 3.05
N LYS A 65 0.47 23.43 1.72
CA LYS A 65 -0.71 23.41 0.84
C LYS A 65 -1.40 22.06 0.81
N LEU A 66 -0.65 20.96 0.73
CA LEU A 66 -1.19 19.60 0.74
C LEU A 66 -1.88 19.24 2.07
N ASN A 67 -1.44 19.85 3.18
CA ASN A 67 -1.96 19.59 4.52
C ASN A 67 -2.92 20.67 5.02
N THR A 68 -3.35 21.59 4.15
CA THR A 68 -4.37 22.60 4.47
C THR A 68 -5.74 22.12 3.99
N GLY A 69 -6.59 21.69 4.91
CA GLY A 69 -7.98 21.27 4.61
C GLY A 69 -8.12 19.76 4.40
N THR A 70 -9.15 19.34 3.65
CA THR A 70 -9.40 17.91 3.40
C THR A 70 -8.64 17.42 2.16
N TRP A 71 -8.12 16.19 2.22
CA TRP A 71 -7.32 15.62 1.12
C TRP A 71 -8.07 15.57 -0.22
N ARG A 72 -9.39 15.40 -0.19
CA ARG A 72 -10.24 15.37 -1.40
C ARG A 72 -10.21 16.70 -2.17
N ASP A 73 -9.98 17.81 -1.47
CA ASP A 73 -9.96 19.16 -2.04
C ASP A 73 -8.55 19.58 -2.51
N VAL A 74 -7.54 18.73 -2.31
CA VAL A 74 -6.16 19.02 -2.68
C VAL A 74 -6.01 19.02 -4.20
N ASP A 75 -5.66 20.18 -4.75
CA ASP A 75 -5.51 20.38 -6.18
C ASP A 75 -4.32 19.56 -6.75
N LYS A 76 -4.55 18.91 -7.89
CA LYS A 76 -3.56 18.09 -8.58
C LYS A 76 -2.29 18.86 -8.94
N GLU A 77 -2.39 20.16 -9.22
CA GLU A 77 -1.23 20.98 -9.55
C GLU A 77 -0.29 21.13 -8.35
N TRP A 78 -0.83 21.28 -7.13
CA TRP A 78 -0.02 21.31 -5.91
C TRP A 78 0.66 19.98 -5.61
N ARG A 79 0.00 18.87 -5.93
CA ARG A 79 0.62 17.54 -5.88
C ARG A 79 1.77 17.40 -6.88
N ARG A 80 1.63 17.97 -8.09
CA ARG A 80 2.74 18.06 -9.07
C ARG A 80 3.89 18.92 -8.53
N VAL A 81 3.62 20.07 -7.91
CA VAL A 81 4.66 20.92 -7.29
C VAL A 81 5.47 20.13 -6.25
N TYR A 82 4.79 19.38 -5.38
CA TYR A 82 5.44 18.53 -4.39
C TYR A 82 6.36 17.48 -5.04
N SER A 83 5.89 16.80 -6.09
CA SER A 83 6.70 15.82 -6.85
C SER A 83 7.95 16.44 -7.49
N TYR A 84 7.85 17.64 -8.06
CA TYR A 84 9.03 18.35 -8.58
C TYR A 84 9.99 18.75 -7.44
N GLY A 85 9.47 19.20 -6.30
CA GLY A 85 10.28 19.47 -5.10
C GLY A 85 11.07 18.24 -4.65
N CYS A 86 10.42 17.06 -4.62
CA CYS A 86 11.07 15.80 -4.32
C CYS A 86 12.18 15.49 -5.32
N LEU A 87 11.89 15.61 -6.62
CA LEU A 87 12.87 15.38 -7.69
C LEU A 87 14.10 16.30 -7.56
N PHE A 88 13.88 17.60 -7.34
CA PHE A 88 14.99 18.54 -7.19
C PHE A 88 15.83 18.27 -5.93
N LYS A 89 15.19 17.86 -4.82
CA LYS A 89 15.91 17.48 -3.60
C LYS A 89 16.75 16.22 -3.81
N VAL A 90 16.19 15.19 -4.44
CA VAL A 90 16.93 13.96 -4.77
C VAL A 90 18.11 14.26 -5.70
N ALA A 91 17.88 15.10 -6.71
CA ALA A 91 18.92 15.53 -7.62
C ALA A 91 20.03 16.31 -6.91
N ALA A 92 19.69 17.17 -5.95
CA ALA A 92 20.64 17.92 -5.15
C ALA A 92 21.50 16.99 -4.27
N LEU A 93 20.85 16.08 -3.51
CA LEU A 93 21.52 15.11 -2.64
C LEU A 93 22.48 14.21 -3.41
N CYS A 94 22.09 13.76 -4.60
CA CYS A 94 22.84 12.77 -5.37
C CYS A 94 23.79 13.37 -6.42
N ARG A 95 23.94 14.70 -6.50
CA ARG A 95 24.73 15.39 -7.54
C ARG A 95 26.22 15.08 -7.47
N GLU A 96 26.75 14.99 -6.25
CA GLU A 96 28.18 14.89 -5.97
C GLU A 96 28.54 13.48 -5.50
N HIS A 97 29.06 13.36 -4.27
CA HIS A 97 29.44 12.09 -3.65
C HIS A 97 28.54 11.82 -2.44
N PRO A 98 27.30 11.34 -2.67
CA PRO A 98 26.37 11.11 -1.57
C PRO A 98 26.88 9.99 -0.66
N SER A 99 26.73 10.20 0.63
CA SER A 99 26.83 9.19 1.68
C SER A 99 25.66 8.20 1.59
N ALA A 100 25.77 7.06 2.30
CA ALA A 100 24.68 6.08 2.37
C ALA A 100 23.39 6.68 2.96
N ASP A 101 23.52 7.59 3.93
CA ASP A 101 22.39 8.28 4.55
C ASP A 101 21.69 9.21 3.55
N GLU A 102 22.44 9.95 2.73
CA GLU A 102 21.87 10.81 1.67
C GLU A 102 21.15 10.00 0.60
N ILE A 103 21.63 8.80 0.26
CA ILE A 103 20.93 7.88 -0.66
C ILE A 103 19.61 7.41 -0.04
N LEU A 104 19.60 7.00 1.24
CA LEU A 104 18.38 6.62 1.94
C LEU A 104 17.39 7.80 2.07
N GLN A 105 17.90 9.00 2.33
CA GLN A 105 17.11 10.23 2.33
C GLN A 105 16.53 10.51 0.93
N GLY A 106 17.29 10.25 -0.13
CA GLY A 106 16.82 10.33 -1.51
C GLY A 106 15.66 9.36 -1.78
N ILE A 107 15.80 8.10 -1.38
CA ILE A 107 14.73 7.08 -1.51
C ILE A 107 13.48 7.53 -0.76
N ARG A 108 13.63 7.94 0.51
CA ARG A 108 12.51 8.47 1.30
C ARG A 108 11.85 9.67 0.63
N THR A 109 12.64 10.60 0.07
CA THR A 109 12.12 11.78 -0.61
C THR A 109 11.30 11.41 -1.84
N CYS A 110 11.76 10.45 -2.64
CA CYS A 110 10.96 9.93 -3.75
C CYS A 110 9.69 9.23 -3.28
N ASP A 111 9.76 8.37 -2.26
CA ASP A 111 8.59 7.67 -1.72
C ASP A 111 7.54 8.66 -1.21
N MET A 112 7.95 9.73 -0.53
CA MET A 112 7.04 10.82 -0.15
C MET A 112 6.38 11.45 -1.39
N GLY A 113 7.14 11.66 -2.46
CA GLY A 113 6.61 12.20 -3.72
C GLY A 113 5.65 11.25 -4.44
N LEU A 114 5.84 9.93 -4.30
CA LEU A 114 4.92 8.89 -4.81
C LEU A 114 3.65 8.80 -3.96
N LEU A 115 3.76 8.93 -2.63
CA LEU A 115 2.64 8.87 -1.70
C LEU A 115 1.74 10.12 -1.76
N MET A 116 2.35 11.31 -1.77
CA MET A 116 1.63 12.57 -1.62
C MET A 116 1.51 13.36 -2.92
N GLY A 117 2.44 13.14 -3.85
CA GLY A 117 2.52 13.91 -5.08
C GLY A 117 1.61 13.41 -6.19
N ALA A 118 1.89 13.87 -7.41
CA ALA A 118 1.26 13.41 -8.64
C ALA A 118 2.33 12.99 -9.65
N ALA A 119 2.00 12.06 -10.53
CA ALA A 119 2.91 11.60 -11.58
C ALA A 119 3.47 12.78 -12.40
N ILE A 120 4.79 12.81 -12.57
CA ILE A 120 5.52 13.76 -13.41
C ILE A 120 6.50 12.97 -14.29
N MET A 121 6.70 13.43 -15.54
CA MET A 121 7.66 12.86 -16.50
C MET A 121 7.63 11.32 -16.52
N ASP A 122 6.45 10.74 -16.80
CA ASP A 122 6.23 9.29 -16.88
C ASP A 122 6.71 8.52 -15.64
N ASN A 123 6.35 9.03 -14.44
CA ASN A 123 6.71 8.46 -13.14
C ASN A 123 8.22 8.43 -12.87
N VAL A 124 8.96 9.48 -13.25
CA VAL A 124 10.42 9.55 -13.05
C VAL A 124 10.85 9.26 -11.60
N LEU A 125 10.08 9.65 -10.58
CA LEU A 125 10.41 9.38 -9.17
C LEU A 125 10.53 7.88 -8.89
N GLN A 126 9.71 7.04 -9.55
CA GLN A 126 9.78 5.59 -9.46
C GLN A 126 11.11 5.07 -10.01
N VAL A 127 11.53 5.59 -11.16
CA VAL A 127 12.80 5.23 -11.82
C VAL A 127 14.00 5.67 -10.96
N LEU A 128 13.95 6.87 -10.38
CA LEU A 128 15.00 7.35 -9.48
C LEU A 128 15.14 6.45 -8.25
N VAL A 129 14.03 5.99 -7.66
CA VAL A 129 14.07 5.05 -6.52
C VAL A 129 14.74 3.74 -6.91
N GLN A 130 14.38 3.16 -8.06
CA GLN A 130 15.01 1.92 -8.53
C GLN A 130 16.54 2.08 -8.65
N ILE A 131 17.00 3.18 -9.25
CA ILE A 131 18.43 3.49 -9.36
C ILE A 131 19.09 3.60 -7.98
N LEU A 132 18.46 4.28 -7.02
CA LEU A 132 19.00 4.45 -5.67
C LEU A 132 19.00 3.14 -4.87
N GLN A 133 17.95 2.33 -5.00
CA GLN A 133 17.83 1.02 -4.35
C GLN A 133 18.92 0.06 -4.81
N GLU A 134 19.28 0.05 -6.10
CA GLU A 134 20.40 -0.75 -6.60
C GLU A 134 21.71 -0.42 -5.90
N GLU A 135 21.95 0.84 -5.56
CA GLU A 135 23.17 1.24 -4.84
C GLU A 135 23.14 0.79 -3.37
N VAL A 136 21.96 0.80 -2.72
CA VAL A 136 21.78 0.26 -1.35
C VAL A 136 21.91 -1.26 -1.30
N ARG A 137 21.39 -1.98 -2.31
CA ARG A 137 21.52 -3.45 -2.38
C ARG A 137 22.98 -3.91 -2.50
N LYS A 138 23.87 -3.10 -3.10
CA LYS A 138 25.31 -3.42 -3.18
C LYS A 138 26.03 -3.34 -1.84
N SER A 139 25.57 -2.49 -0.92
CA SER A 139 26.22 -2.26 0.38
C SER A 139 25.75 -3.22 1.47
N THR A 140 24.59 -3.86 1.30
CA THR A 140 23.92 -4.63 2.35
C THR A 140 23.94 -6.14 2.03
N LYS A 141 24.94 -6.86 2.56
CA LYS A 141 24.95 -8.34 2.61
C LYS A 141 25.16 -8.78 4.05
N GLU A 142 24.09 -8.86 4.83
CA GLU A 142 24.11 -9.53 6.12
C GLU A 142 23.08 -10.66 6.14
N GLU A 143 23.50 -11.81 6.67
CA GLU A 143 22.68 -12.98 6.90
C GLU A 143 21.97 -12.86 8.26
N GLU A 144 20.66 -13.05 8.28
CA GLU A 144 19.89 -13.17 9.51
C GLU A 144 19.18 -14.52 9.64
N LYS A 145 18.97 -14.93 10.89
CA LYS A 145 18.49 -16.26 11.28
C LYS A 145 16.98 -16.40 11.11
N ARG A 146 16.57 -17.53 10.53
CA ARG A 146 15.17 -17.99 10.45
C ARG A 146 14.50 -18.00 11.82
N LEU A 147 13.36 -17.33 11.94
CA LEU A 147 12.51 -17.40 13.13
C LEU A 147 11.76 -18.72 13.21
N LYS A 148 11.48 -19.14 14.44
CA LYS A 148 10.54 -20.22 14.74
C LYS A 148 9.15 -19.60 14.94
N THR A 149 8.23 -19.91 14.06
CA THR A 149 6.82 -19.52 14.18
C THR A 149 6.13 -20.44 15.20
N GLU A 150 5.48 -19.87 16.21
CA GLU A 150 4.53 -20.62 17.03
C GLU A 150 3.33 -21.02 16.17
N ARG A 151 2.76 -22.21 16.41
CA ARG A 151 1.57 -22.64 15.66
C ARG A 151 0.37 -21.81 16.13
N PRO A 152 -0.32 -21.09 15.22
CA PRO A 152 -1.43 -20.27 15.61
C PRO A 152 -2.62 -21.13 16.09
N ARG A 153 -3.41 -20.60 17.02
CA ARG A 153 -4.68 -21.21 17.40
C ARG A 153 -5.70 -20.94 16.30
N VAL A 154 -5.95 -21.96 15.49
CA VAL A 154 -6.94 -21.91 14.41
C VAL A 154 -8.34 -22.15 15.00
N PRO A 155 -9.32 -21.27 14.75
CA PRO A 155 -10.69 -21.50 15.19
C PRO A 155 -11.29 -22.71 14.45
N VAL A 156 -12.12 -23.49 15.15
CA VAL A 156 -12.86 -24.61 14.54
C VAL A 156 -14.10 -24.05 13.86
N ILE A 157 -14.17 -24.17 12.54
CA ILE A 157 -15.32 -23.74 11.75
C ILE A 157 -16.32 -24.89 11.64
N LYS A 158 -17.60 -24.57 11.81
CA LYS A 158 -18.68 -25.53 11.59
C LYS A 158 -19.03 -25.60 10.11
N ASP A 159 -19.24 -26.81 9.59
CA ASP A 159 -19.53 -27.03 8.17
C ASP A 159 -20.72 -26.22 7.65
N GLU A 160 -21.76 -26.03 8.48
CA GLU A 160 -22.96 -25.26 8.14
C GLU A 160 -22.69 -23.75 7.93
N GLN A 161 -21.60 -23.25 8.49
CA GLN A 161 -21.19 -21.84 8.44
C GLN A 161 -19.94 -21.65 7.58
N ALA A 162 -19.38 -22.72 7.02
CA ALA A 162 -18.16 -22.65 6.24
C ALA A 162 -18.43 -21.97 4.88
N VAL A 163 -17.54 -21.05 4.49
CA VAL A 163 -17.51 -20.59 3.09
C VAL A 163 -17.19 -21.80 2.20
N PRO A 164 -17.97 -22.05 1.12
CA PRO A 164 -17.71 -23.18 0.23
C PRO A 164 -16.34 -23.04 -0.43
N ARG A 165 -15.68 -24.19 -0.64
CA ARG A 165 -14.38 -24.29 -1.30
C ARG A 165 -14.53 -25.05 -2.61
N ILE A 166 -14.01 -24.49 -3.69
CA ILE A 166 -14.04 -25.09 -5.02
C ILE A 166 -12.69 -24.98 -5.68
N LYS A 167 -12.28 -26.04 -6.36
CA LYS A 167 -10.98 -26.09 -7.03
C LYS A 167 -11.09 -25.60 -8.46
N CYS A 168 -10.44 -24.47 -8.75
CA CYS A 168 -10.26 -23.88 -10.08
C CYS A 168 -11.51 -24.03 -11.00
N PRO A 169 -12.66 -23.42 -10.62
CA PRO A 169 -13.88 -23.51 -11.43
C PRO A 169 -13.70 -22.88 -12.82
N SER A 170 -14.53 -23.26 -13.78
CA SER A 170 -14.59 -22.53 -15.05
C SER A 170 -15.14 -21.12 -14.83
N LEU A 171 -14.79 -20.18 -15.72
CA LEU A 171 -15.36 -18.83 -15.71
C LEU A 171 -16.90 -18.85 -15.75
N GLU A 172 -17.48 -19.79 -16.50
CA GLU A 172 -18.93 -19.94 -16.61
C GLU A 172 -19.58 -20.37 -15.29
N SER A 173 -19.04 -21.41 -14.62
CA SER A 173 -19.57 -21.87 -13.33
C SER A 173 -19.34 -20.84 -12.23
N PHE A 174 -18.17 -20.19 -12.19
CA PHE A 174 -17.95 -19.08 -11.27
C PHE A 174 -18.97 -17.97 -11.47
N LYS A 175 -19.23 -17.59 -12.74
CA LYS A 175 -20.19 -16.56 -13.09
C LYS A 175 -21.61 -16.91 -12.64
N SER A 176 -22.10 -18.10 -13.01
CA SER A 176 -23.48 -18.52 -12.75
C SER A 176 -23.74 -18.79 -11.27
N ASP A 177 -22.78 -19.41 -10.58
CA ASP A 177 -23.03 -20.02 -9.27
C ASP A 177 -22.64 -19.09 -8.11
N TYR A 178 -21.72 -18.14 -8.35
CA TYR A 178 -21.13 -17.29 -7.31
C TYR A 178 -21.17 -15.79 -7.62
N LEU A 179 -20.71 -15.36 -8.80
CA LEU A 179 -20.67 -13.93 -9.15
C LEU A 179 -22.08 -13.33 -9.28
N LEU A 180 -22.92 -13.88 -10.16
CA LEU A 180 -24.28 -13.35 -10.37
C LEU A 180 -25.18 -13.49 -9.13
N PRO A 181 -25.13 -14.58 -8.35
CA PRO A 181 -25.89 -14.71 -7.12
C PRO A 181 -25.27 -13.98 -5.92
N LEU A 182 -24.11 -13.33 -6.08
CA LEU A 182 -23.36 -12.64 -5.02
C LEU A 182 -23.07 -13.55 -3.81
N ARG A 183 -22.53 -14.76 -4.07
CA ARG A 183 -22.21 -15.74 -3.02
C ARG A 183 -20.70 -15.82 -2.78
N PRO A 184 -20.24 -15.64 -1.53
CA PRO A 184 -18.83 -15.84 -1.22
C PRO A 184 -18.36 -17.26 -1.49
N VAL A 185 -17.12 -17.40 -1.95
CA VAL A 185 -16.51 -18.70 -2.24
C VAL A 185 -14.99 -18.61 -2.15
N ILE A 186 -14.35 -19.70 -1.72
CA ILE A 186 -12.90 -19.86 -1.80
C ILE A 186 -12.57 -20.66 -3.05
N LEU A 187 -11.73 -20.06 -3.89
CA LEU A 187 -11.17 -20.69 -5.07
C LEU A 187 -9.80 -21.25 -4.71
N GLU A 188 -9.68 -22.57 -4.79
CA GLU A 188 -8.42 -23.30 -4.57
C GLU A 188 -7.70 -23.54 -5.90
N ALA A 189 -6.37 -23.61 -5.85
CA ALA A 189 -5.52 -23.88 -7.01
C ALA A 189 -5.62 -22.86 -8.15
N THR A 190 -6.02 -21.61 -7.85
CA THR A 190 -6.12 -20.51 -8.82
C THR A 190 -4.90 -19.59 -8.76
N ALA A 191 -4.31 -19.37 -7.58
CA ALA A 191 -3.15 -18.51 -7.40
C ALA A 191 -1.82 -19.28 -7.26
N ASP A 192 -1.85 -20.61 -7.17
CA ASP A 192 -0.67 -21.48 -6.93
C ASP A 192 0.48 -21.26 -7.92
N HIS A 193 0.17 -20.76 -9.12
CA HIS A 193 1.15 -20.50 -10.18
C HIS A 193 1.87 -19.15 -10.05
N TRP A 194 1.50 -18.31 -9.09
CA TRP A 194 2.16 -17.01 -8.90
C TRP A 194 3.66 -17.19 -8.58
N PRO A 195 4.54 -16.34 -9.12
CA PRO A 195 5.95 -16.36 -8.74
C PRO A 195 6.16 -16.20 -7.23
N ALA A 196 5.28 -15.49 -6.52
CA ALA A 196 5.28 -15.36 -5.06
C ALA A 196 5.24 -16.71 -4.28
N PHE A 197 4.79 -17.81 -4.91
CA PHE A 197 4.79 -19.14 -4.30
C PHE A 197 5.91 -20.06 -4.82
N ASN A 198 6.49 -19.76 -5.99
CA ASN A 198 7.35 -20.69 -6.72
C ASN A 198 8.77 -20.18 -6.94
N GLU A 199 8.91 -18.94 -7.42
CA GLU A 199 10.19 -18.35 -7.83
C GLU A 199 10.74 -17.42 -6.75
N HIS A 200 9.87 -16.61 -6.17
CA HIS A 200 10.19 -15.62 -5.15
C HIS A 200 9.28 -15.77 -3.92
N PRO A 201 9.42 -16.85 -3.12
CA PRO A 201 8.64 -17.01 -1.89
C PRO A 201 8.79 -15.78 -0.99
N TRP A 202 7.67 -15.12 -0.67
CA TRP A 202 7.66 -13.93 0.17
C TRP A 202 8.03 -14.25 1.62
N SER A 203 9.33 -14.26 1.90
CA SER A 203 9.88 -14.33 3.25
C SER A 203 10.22 -12.93 3.77
N VAL A 204 10.47 -12.82 5.09
CA VAL A 204 10.96 -11.57 5.69
C VAL A 204 12.23 -11.11 4.99
N GLU A 205 13.15 -12.02 4.69
CA GLU A 205 14.42 -11.72 4.02
C GLU A 205 14.20 -11.20 2.60
N TYR A 206 13.30 -11.83 1.84
CA TYR A 206 12.95 -11.37 0.50
C TYR A 206 12.36 -9.97 0.54
N LEU A 207 11.37 -9.72 1.41
CA LEU A 207 10.72 -8.42 1.56
C LEU A 207 11.72 -7.33 1.97
N ARG A 208 12.66 -7.61 2.89
CA ARG A 208 13.73 -6.66 3.24
C ARG A 208 14.65 -6.36 2.05
N SER A 209 14.99 -7.36 1.25
CA SER A 209 15.87 -7.18 0.09
C SER A 209 15.22 -6.35 -1.02
N VAL A 210 13.93 -6.54 -1.26
CA VAL A 210 13.19 -5.90 -2.35
C VAL A 210 12.69 -4.51 -1.92
N ALA A 211 12.09 -4.44 -0.74
CA ALA A 211 11.31 -3.30 -0.28
C ALA A 211 11.84 -2.64 1.00
N GLY A 212 12.89 -3.19 1.65
CA GLY A 212 13.27 -2.81 3.02
C GLY A 212 13.50 -1.31 3.26
N CYS A 213 14.08 -0.58 2.31
CA CYS A 213 14.32 0.86 2.42
C CYS A 213 13.13 1.73 1.96
N ARG A 214 12.04 1.13 1.49
CA ARG A 214 10.86 1.84 0.98
C ARG A 214 10.01 2.33 2.13
N THR A 215 9.58 3.58 2.05
CA THR A 215 8.71 4.21 3.05
C THR A 215 7.26 3.91 2.75
N VAL A 216 6.54 3.34 3.72
CA VAL A 216 5.16 2.88 3.61
C VAL A 216 4.30 3.43 4.75
N PRO A 217 3.00 3.69 4.51
CA PRO A 217 2.06 4.00 5.57
C PRO A 217 1.76 2.76 6.42
N VAL A 218 1.78 2.94 7.73
CA VAL A 218 1.49 1.90 8.72
C VAL A 218 0.45 2.44 9.68
N GLU A 219 -0.63 1.69 9.84
CA GLU A 219 -1.62 1.90 10.88
C GLU A 219 -1.09 1.35 12.20
N VAL A 220 -1.22 2.14 13.27
CA VAL A 220 -0.79 1.78 14.62
C VAL A 220 -1.97 1.87 15.56
N GLY A 221 -2.30 0.76 16.21
CA GLY A 221 -3.47 0.62 17.06
C GLY A 221 -4.23 -0.68 16.77
N SER A 222 -5.18 -1.05 17.64
CA SER A 222 -5.97 -2.26 17.47
C SER A 222 -7.00 -2.16 16.34
N ARG A 223 -7.72 -1.05 16.25
CA ARG A 223 -8.75 -0.79 15.22
C ARG A 223 -8.71 0.67 14.80
N TYR A 224 -9.01 0.95 13.54
CA TYR A 224 -9.14 2.33 13.03
C TYR A 224 -10.30 3.12 13.63
N THR A 225 -11.20 2.44 14.35
CA THR A 225 -12.28 3.06 15.11
C THR A 225 -11.86 3.52 16.51
N ASP A 226 -10.68 3.12 16.98
CA ASP A 226 -10.21 3.42 18.33
C ASP A 226 -9.58 4.82 18.38
N GLU A 227 -9.76 5.55 19.48
CA GLU A 227 -9.20 6.91 19.66
C GLU A 227 -7.66 6.93 19.65
N GLU A 228 -7.03 5.82 20.05
CA GLU A 228 -5.58 5.64 20.07
C GLU A 228 -5.00 5.28 18.69
N TRP A 229 -5.85 5.05 17.69
CA TRP A 229 -5.40 4.73 16.34
C TRP A 229 -4.73 5.93 15.68
N SER A 230 -3.63 5.67 14.99
CA SER A 230 -2.92 6.66 14.20
C SER A 230 -2.29 6.02 12.97
N GLN A 231 -1.88 6.87 12.03
CA GLN A 231 -1.05 6.46 10.90
C GLN A 231 0.33 7.10 11.04
N THR A 232 1.35 6.31 10.72
CA THR A 232 2.74 6.76 10.67
C THR A 232 3.40 6.29 9.39
N LEU A 233 4.54 6.89 9.05
CA LEU A 233 5.35 6.51 7.90
C LEU A 233 6.64 5.87 8.41
N LEU A 234 6.86 4.62 8.03
CA LEU A 234 8.05 3.85 8.38
C LEU A 234 8.63 3.23 7.12
N THR A 235 9.91 2.91 7.14
CA THR A 235 10.47 1.99 6.15
C THR A 235 9.94 0.58 6.39
N VAL A 236 9.90 -0.26 5.35
CA VAL A 236 9.54 -1.68 5.48
C VAL A 236 10.47 -2.40 6.47
N ASN A 237 11.76 -2.05 6.51
CA ASN A 237 12.70 -2.57 7.51
C ASN A 237 12.29 -2.19 8.93
N GLU A 238 12.01 -0.91 9.18
CA GLU A 238 11.55 -0.45 10.49
C GLU A 238 10.24 -1.12 10.89
N PHE A 239 9.29 -1.25 9.97
CA PHE A 239 8.04 -1.96 10.21
C PHE A 239 8.27 -3.43 10.62
N ILE A 240 9.11 -4.15 9.87
CA ILE A 240 9.46 -5.54 10.18
C ILE A 240 10.15 -5.63 11.54
N ASP A 241 11.16 -4.80 11.79
CA ASP A 241 11.92 -4.84 13.03
C ASP A 241 11.04 -4.51 14.26
N GLN A 242 10.12 -3.56 14.13
CA GLN A 242 9.24 -3.11 15.22
C GLN A 242 8.06 -4.05 15.44
N TYR A 243 7.29 -4.38 14.41
CA TYR A 243 5.97 -5.01 14.55
C TYR A 243 5.93 -6.49 14.16
N VAL A 244 6.92 -6.99 13.42
CA VAL A 244 6.99 -8.40 13.02
C VAL A 244 7.98 -9.17 13.90
N LEU A 245 9.16 -8.59 14.14
CA LEU A 245 10.25 -9.22 14.88
C LEU A 245 10.32 -8.78 16.35
N ASN A 246 9.52 -7.78 16.76
CA ASN A 246 9.47 -7.23 18.12
C ASN A 246 10.85 -6.84 18.68
N ARG A 247 11.76 -6.32 17.85
CA ARG A 247 13.14 -6.00 18.25
C ARG A 247 13.25 -4.72 19.07
N VAL A 248 12.24 -3.85 19.04
CA VAL A 248 12.34 -2.47 19.55
C VAL A 248 11.60 -2.24 20.87
N SER A 249 10.58 -3.04 21.22
CA SER A 249 9.91 -2.87 22.52
C SER A 249 9.16 -4.13 23.00
N ALA A 250 9.56 -4.67 24.16
CA ALA A 250 8.88 -5.77 24.84
C ALA A 250 7.72 -5.30 25.76
N SER A 251 7.43 -4.00 25.79
CA SER A 251 6.55 -3.40 26.82
C SER A 251 5.26 -2.76 26.31
N SER A 252 5.01 -2.70 25.01
CA SER A 252 3.71 -2.24 24.46
C SER A 252 3.20 -3.21 23.40
N LEU A 253 2.00 -3.77 23.64
CA LEU A 253 1.25 -4.66 22.73
C LEU A 253 0.67 -3.89 21.53
N THR A 254 1.35 -2.86 21.05
CA THR A 254 0.90 -2.00 19.96
C THR A 254 1.00 -2.76 18.65
N VAL A 255 -0.16 -3.00 18.03
CA VAL A 255 -0.27 -3.68 16.74
C VAL A 255 0.03 -2.69 15.63
N GLY A 256 0.86 -3.10 14.67
CA GLY A 256 1.12 -2.37 13.44
C GLY A 256 0.55 -3.13 12.25
N TYR A 257 -0.12 -2.43 11.35
CA TYR A 257 -0.71 -3.00 10.15
C TYR A 257 -0.43 -2.14 8.92
N LEU A 258 0.27 -2.70 7.93
CA LEU A 258 0.41 -2.09 6.60
C LEU A 258 -0.87 -2.41 5.81
N ALA A 259 -1.86 -1.53 5.96
CA ALA A 259 -3.19 -1.71 5.39
C ALA A 259 -3.43 -0.79 4.19
N GLN A 260 -4.29 -1.23 3.27
CA GLN A 260 -4.94 -0.38 2.26
C GLN A 260 -4.00 0.49 1.42
N HIS A 261 -2.78 0.02 1.18
CA HIS A 261 -1.77 0.73 0.41
C HIS A 261 -1.59 0.09 -0.97
N GLN A 262 -1.46 0.92 -2.01
CA GLN A 262 -1.14 0.49 -3.38
C GLN A 262 0.36 0.12 -3.49
N LEU A 263 0.79 -0.83 -2.67
CA LEU A 263 2.19 -1.21 -2.51
C LEU A 263 2.83 -1.64 -3.84
N PHE A 264 2.07 -2.28 -4.72
CA PHE A 264 2.57 -2.80 -6.00
C PHE A 264 2.87 -1.71 -7.02
N ASP A 265 2.22 -0.55 -6.92
CA ASP A 265 2.54 0.59 -7.78
C ASP A 265 3.79 1.31 -7.27
N GLN A 266 3.98 1.35 -5.96
CA GLN A 266 5.21 1.85 -5.35
C GLN A 266 6.39 0.87 -5.56
N ILE A 267 6.16 -0.44 -5.53
CA ILE A 267 7.20 -1.49 -5.56
C ILE A 267 6.89 -2.49 -6.69
N PRO A 268 7.26 -2.16 -7.95
CA PRO A 268 7.00 -2.98 -9.13
C PRO A 268 7.58 -4.39 -9.04
N GLU A 269 8.70 -4.59 -8.34
CA GLU A 269 9.28 -5.92 -8.18
C GLU A 269 8.33 -6.89 -7.46
N LEU A 270 7.52 -6.42 -6.51
CA LEU A 270 6.48 -7.25 -5.89
C LEU A 270 5.27 -7.45 -6.81
N LYS A 271 5.03 -6.51 -7.74
CA LYS A 271 3.97 -6.63 -8.75
C LYS A 271 4.28 -7.74 -9.76
N GLU A 272 5.55 -7.94 -10.07
CA GLU A 272 6.01 -9.04 -10.93
C GLU A 272 5.76 -10.42 -10.31
N ASP A 273 5.56 -10.51 -8.99
CA ASP A 273 5.34 -11.75 -8.27
C ASP A 273 3.88 -12.22 -8.22
N ILE A 274 2.95 -11.40 -8.70
CA ILE A 274 1.50 -11.67 -8.64
C ILE A 274 0.87 -11.66 -10.04
N ARG A 275 -0.29 -12.29 -10.18
CA ARG A 275 -1.08 -12.24 -11.42
C ARG A 275 -2.51 -11.83 -11.08
N ILE A 276 -3.11 -11.00 -11.92
CA ILE A 276 -4.53 -10.66 -11.79
C ILE A 276 -5.33 -11.96 -12.02
N PRO A 277 -6.24 -12.35 -11.12
CA PRO A 277 -7.09 -13.52 -11.34
C PRO A 277 -7.92 -13.39 -12.62
N ASP A 278 -7.94 -14.42 -13.46
CA ASP A 278 -8.67 -14.40 -14.75
C ASP A 278 -10.16 -14.06 -14.58
N TYR A 279 -10.76 -14.42 -13.44
CA TYR A 279 -12.16 -14.13 -13.12
C TYR A 279 -12.49 -12.63 -13.10
N CYS A 280 -11.50 -11.75 -12.90
CA CYS A 280 -11.69 -10.29 -12.97
C CYS A 280 -12.11 -9.84 -14.38
N CYS A 281 -11.84 -10.62 -15.43
CA CYS A 281 -12.27 -10.30 -16.79
C CYS A 281 -13.79 -10.43 -17.01
N LEU A 282 -14.52 -10.94 -16.01
CA LEU A 282 -15.98 -11.02 -16.01
C LEU A 282 -16.63 -9.69 -15.60
N GLY A 283 -15.81 -8.73 -15.19
CA GLY A 283 -16.24 -7.38 -14.83
C GLY A 283 -16.70 -6.59 -16.05
N ASP A 284 -17.71 -5.76 -15.84
CA ASP A 284 -18.32 -4.93 -16.88
C ASP A 284 -17.96 -3.43 -16.71
N GLY A 285 -17.15 -3.06 -15.70
CA GLY A 285 -16.85 -1.65 -15.38
C GLY A 285 -15.50 -1.11 -15.91
N ASP A 286 -15.46 0.20 -16.16
CA ASP A 286 -14.22 0.97 -16.33
C ASP A 286 -13.49 1.08 -14.96
N GLU A 287 -12.16 1.08 -14.96
CA GLU A 287 -11.28 1.02 -13.76
C GLU A 287 -11.47 2.18 -12.73
N ASP A 288 -12.26 3.21 -13.05
CA ASP A 288 -12.30 4.50 -12.34
C ASP A 288 -13.37 4.62 -11.22
N ASP A 289 -14.28 3.66 -11.04
CA ASP A 289 -15.34 3.76 -10.01
C ASP A 289 -14.94 3.03 -8.71
N ILE A 290 -14.43 3.79 -7.75
CA ILE A 290 -13.88 3.29 -6.47
C ILE A 290 -15.00 2.97 -5.45
N THR A 291 -16.26 3.27 -5.78
CA THR A 291 -17.27 3.45 -4.74
C THR A 291 -17.87 2.15 -4.19
N VAL A 292 -18.01 1.07 -4.97
CA VAL A 292 -18.40 -0.26 -4.45
C VAL A 292 -18.00 -1.38 -5.44
N ASN A 293 -16.97 -2.17 -5.13
CA ASN A 293 -16.41 -3.18 -6.04
C ASN A 293 -16.45 -4.60 -5.48
N GLN A 294 -16.42 -5.60 -6.37
CA GLN A 294 -16.10 -6.99 -6.05
C GLN A 294 -14.65 -7.06 -5.53
N ASN A 295 -14.33 -8.05 -4.68
CA ASN A 295 -12.97 -8.22 -4.19
C ASN A 295 -12.53 -9.69 -4.23
N PHE A 296 -11.34 -9.93 -4.78
CA PHE A 296 -10.59 -11.17 -4.54
C PHE A 296 -9.48 -10.92 -3.52
N LEU A 297 -9.59 -11.58 -2.37
CA LEU A 297 -8.54 -11.60 -1.36
C LEU A 297 -7.70 -12.87 -1.53
N VAL A 298 -6.48 -12.73 -2.04
CA VAL A 298 -5.51 -13.82 -2.19
C VAL A 298 -4.60 -13.86 -0.97
N GLN A 299 -4.50 -15.02 -0.33
CA GLN A 299 -3.62 -15.22 0.81
C GLN A 299 -2.24 -15.72 0.33
N VAL A 300 -1.17 -14.98 0.62
CA VAL A 300 0.19 -15.32 0.18
C VAL A 300 1.04 -15.87 1.32
N VAL A 301 1.01 -15.21 2.48
CA VAL A 301 1.80 -15.61 3.67
C VAL A 301 0.88 -15.75 4.87
N GLY A 302 1.08 -16.81 5.66
CA GLY A 302 0.33 -17.10 6.88
C GLY A 302 -1.16 -17.35 6.62
N SER A 303 -1.98 -17.23 7.66
CA SER A 303 -3.42 -17.50 7.60
C SER A 303 -4.25 -16.39 8.24
N LYS A 304 -5.48 -16.22 7.74
CA LYS A 304 -6.45 -15.24 8.24
C LYS A 304 -7.78 -15.90 8.54
N TYR A 305 -8.35 -15.61 9.71
CA TYR A 305 -9.75 -15.91 10.00
C TYR A 305 -10.62 -14.78 9.43
N ILE A 306 -11.70 -15.16 8.75
CA ILE A 306 -12.60 -14.23 8.08
C ILE A 306 -14.03 -14.62 8.40
N ARG A 307 -14.87 -13.62 8.73
CA ARG A 307 -16.32 -13.77 8.85
C ARG A 307 -17.03 -12.81 7.90
N LEU A 308 -18.03 -13.31 7.19
CA LEU A 308 -18.77 -12.60 6.15
C LEU A 308 -20.26 -12.52 6.51
N TYR A 309 -20.86 -11.35 6.33
CA TYR A 309 -22.29 -11.13 6.50
C TYR A 309 -22.89 -10.57 5.20
N SER A 310 -24.09 -11.03 4.88
CA SER A 310 -24.84 -10.57 3.70
C SER A 310 -25.19 -9.09 3.84
N PRO A 311 -25.19 -8.31 2.74
CA PRO A 311 -25.72 -6.94 2.78
C PRO A 311 -27.20 -6.88 3.21
N GLU A 312 -27.97 -7.96 3.03
CA GLU A 312 -29.37 -8.07 3.51
C GLU A 312 -29.49 -7.99 5.04
N ASP A 313 -28.42 -8.30 5.77
CA ASP A 313 -28.38 -8.28 7.24
C ASP A 313 -27.79 -6.99 7.81
N THR A 314 -27.56 -5.96 6.99
CA THR A 314 -26.92 -4.68 7.39
C THR A 314 -27.55 -4.07 8.65
N ASP A 315 -28.87 -4.10 8.79
CA ASP A 315 -29.58 -3.55 9.95
C ASP A 315 -29.20 -4.24 11.28
N LYS A 316 -28.73 -5.49 11.22
CA LYS A 316 -28.27 -6.27 12.38
C LYS A 316 -26.81 -6.00 12.73
N LEU A 317 -26.07 -5.30 11.87
CA LEU A 317 -24.63 -5.05 12.02
C LEU A 317 -24.33 -3.66 12.61
N TYR A 318 -25.36 -2.86 12.91
CA TYR A 318 -25.23 -1.56 13.56
C TYR A 318 -24.14 -0.65 12.96
N PRO A 319 -24.25 -0.24 11.69
CA PRO A 319 -23.27 0.65 11.07
C PRO A 319 -23.11 1.98 11.84
N HIS A 320 -21.93 2.58 11.78
CA HIS A 320 -21.75 3.94 12.32
C HIS A 320 -22.63 4.95 11.57
N GLN A 321 -23.12 5.95 12.29
CA GLN A 321 -24.01 6.97 11.71
C GLN A 321 -23.23 8.12 11.04
N SER A 322 -21.92 8.20 11.23
CA SER A 322 -21.09 9.22 10.60
C SER A 322 -20.89 8.91 9.12
N SER A 323 -20.91 9.95 8.27
CA SER A 323 -20.76 9.79 6.82
C SER A 323 -19.45 9.10 6.42
N LEU A 324 -18.38 9.25 7.21
CA LEU A 324 -17.08 8.64 6.94
C LEU A 324 -17.00 7.16 7.31
N LEU A 325 -17.83 6.67 8.24
CA LEU A 325 -17.76 5.30 8.76
C LEU A 325 -19.04 4.50 8.54
N HIS A 326 -19.96 4.97 7.70
CA HIS A 326 -21.25 4.32 7.45
C HIS A 326 -21.14 2.88 6.90
N ASN A 327 -19.97 2.51 6.36
CA ASN A 327 -19.61 1.17 5.90
C ASN A 327 -18.83 0.36 6.95
N THR A 328 -18.78 0.82 8.20
CA THR A 328 -18.10 0.16 9.33
C THR A 328 -19.13 -0.19 10.41
N SER A 329 -19.06 -1.42 10.92
CA SER A 329 -19.90 -1.89 12.03
C SER A 329 -19.37 -1.37 13.36
N GLN A 330 -20.26 -0.99 14.27
CA GLN A 330 -19.90 -0.66 15.66
C GLN A 330 -19.57 -1.90 16.50
N VAL A 331 -19.83 -3.11 15.99
CA VAL A 331 -19.81 -4.35 16.77
C VAL A 331 -18.43 -5.01 16.75
N GLU A 332 -17.96 -5.40 17.93
CA GLU A 332 -16.81 -6.28 18.06
C GLU A 332 -17.20 -7.74 17.73
N VAL A 333 -16.85 -8.20 16.53
CA VAL A 333 -17.35 -9.47 15.97
C VAL A 333 -17.03 -10.71 16.80
N GLU A 334 -15.87 -10.76 17.45
CA GLU A 334 -15.45 -11.91 18.27
C GLU A 334 -15.84 -11.80 19.75
N ASN A 335 -16.26 -10.63 20.20
CA ASN A 335 -16.73 -10.38 21.56
C ASN A 335 -17.87 -9.34 21.56
N PRO A 336 -19.03 -9.67 20.94
CA PRO A 336 -20.09 -8.69 20.73
C PRO A 336 -20.76 -8.33 22.06
N ASP A 337 -20.96 -7.03 22.28
CA ASP A 337 -21.83 -6.55 23.37
C ASP A 337 -23.29 -6.83 23.00
N THR A 338 -23.82 -7.95 23.48
CA THR A 338 -25.18 -8.40 23.18
C THR A 338 -26.27 -7.57 23.88
N GLU A 339 -25.92 -6.77 24.90
CA GLU A 339 -26.88 -5.86 25.53
C GLU A 339 -27.09 -4.64 24.64
N ARG A 340 -26.00 -4.10 24.09
CA ARG A 340 -26.03 -2.94 23.19
C ARG A 340 -26.43 -3.30 21.76
N PHE A 341 -26.05 -4.48 21.27
CA PHE A 341 -26.25 -4.93 19.89
C PHE A 341 -26.98 -6.28 19.81
N PRO A 342 -28.22 -6.38 20.35
CA PRO A 342 -28.91 -7.66 20.52
C PRO A 342 -29.18 -8.40 19.21
N GLU A 343 -29.43 -7.70 18.10
CA GLU A 343 -29.74 -8.33 16.81
C GLU A 343 -28.51 -8.94 16.12
N PHE A 344 -27.30 -8.50 16.49
CA PHE A 344 -26.06 -9.00 15.90
C PHE A 344 -25.87 -10.49 16.15
N ALA A 345 -26.25 -10.98 17.33
CA ALA A 345 -26.17 -12.40 17.68
C ALA A 345 -27.08 -13.29 16.80
N ARG A 346 -28.04 -12.70 16.09
CA ARG A 346 -28.99 -13.39 15.21
C ARG A 346 -28.68 -13.17 13.72
N ALA A 347 -27.65 -12.39 13.39
CA ALA A 347 -27.21 -12.19 12.02
C ALA A 347 -26.55 -13.48 11.49
N PRO A 348 -27.08 -14.09 10.41
CA PRO A 348 -26.43 -15.23 9.79
C PRO A 348 -25.09 -14.80 9.18
N TYR A 349 -24.11 -15.69 9.21
CA TYR A 349 -22.78 -15.43 8.66
C TYR A 349 -22.18 -16.68 8.04
N LEU A 350 -21.20 -16.46 7.17
CA LEU A 350 -20.24 -17.46 6.75
C LEU A 350 -18.87 -17.15 7.36
N GLU A 351 -18.04 -18.15 7.57
CA GLU A 351 -16.69 -17.99 8.08
C GLU A 351 -15.70 -18.95 7.43
N CYS A 352 -14.43 -18.55 7.41
CA CYS A 352 -13.36 -19.36 6.88
C CYS A 352 -12.02 -19.03 7.53
N VAL A 353 -11.07 -19.95 7.38
CA VAL A 353 -9.64 -19.66 7.58
C VAL A 353 -8.98 -19.77 6.22
N LEU A 354 -8.52 -18.63 5.71
CA LEU A 354 -7.86 -18.51 4.42
C LEU A 354 -6.39 -18.92 4.56
N GLN A 355 -5.95 -19.89 3.75
CA GLN A 355 -4.59 -20.46 3.76
C GLN A 355 -3.77 -19.94 2.57
N PRO A 356 -2.42 -19.98 2.61
CA PRO A 356 -1.59 -19.61 1.47
C PRO A 356 -2.01 -20.35 0.18
N GLY A 357 -2.24 -19.58 -0.90
CA GLY A 357 -2.73 -20.07 -2.20
C GLY A 357 -4.25 -19.95 -2.38
N ASP A 358 -5.02 -19.82 -1.29
CA ASP A 358 -6.46 -19.63 -1.37
C ASP A 358 -6.82 -18.23 -1.89
N VAL A 359 -7.86 -18.16 -2.70
CA VAL A 359 -8.47 -16.91 -3.16
C VAL A 359 -9.90 -16.82 -2.67
N LEU A 360 -10.19 -15.89 -1.76
CA LEU A 360 -11.56 -15.62 -1.31
C LEU A 360 -12.22 -14.59 -2.22
N PHE A 361 -13.33 -14.97 -2.84
CA PHE A 361 -14.27 -14.05 -3.46
C PHE A 361 -15.16 -13.41 -2.38
N ILE A 362 -15.05 -12.10 -2.23
CA ILE A 362 -15.91 -11.28 -1.39
C ILE A 362 -16.81 -10.48 -2.35
N PRO A 363 -18.11 -10.83 -2.43
CA PRO A 363 -19.01 -10.13 -3.32
C PRO A 363 -19.19 -8.67 -2.90
N VAL A 364 -19.53 -7.83 -3.86
CA VAL A 364 -19.83 -6.41 -3.65
C VAL A 364 -20.77 -6.21 -2.45
N GLN A 365 -20.48 -5.19 -1.63
CA GLN A 365 -21.20 -4.84 -0.39
C GLN A 365 -21.21 -5.89 0.74
N HIS A 366 -20.54 -7.04 0.61
CA HIS A 366 -20.45 -7.98 1.73
C HIS A 366 -19.61 -7.41 2.87
N TRP A 367 -20.19 -7.44 4.06
CA TRP A 367 -19.52 -7.09 5.30
C TRP A 367 -18.51 -8.18 5.64
N HIS A 368 -17.28 -7.79 5.94
CA HIS A 368 -16.20 -8.73 6.20
C HIS A 368 -15.37 -8.30 7.41
N TYR A 369 -15.24 -9.22 8.37
CA TYR A 369 -14.31 -9.14 9.47
C TYR A 369 -13.09 -10.01 9.17
N ILE A 370 -11.89 -9.50 9.39
CA ILE A 370 -10.64 -10.18 9.09
C ILE A 370 -9.70 -10.08 10.28
N ARG A 371 -9.14 -11.21 10.70
CA ARG A 371 -8.09 -11.28 11.72
C ARG A 371 -6.96 -12.20 11.28
N SER A 372 -5.73 -11.67 11.25
CA SER A 372 -4.53 -12.48 11.04
C SER A 372 -4.33 -13.45 12.20
N LEU A 373 -4.12 -14.74 11.88
CA LEU A 373 -3.84 -15.78 12.88
C LEU A 373 -2.36 -15.84 13.23
N GLU A 374 -1.51 -15.41 12.31
CA GLU A 374 -0.05 -15.37 12.39
C GLU A 374 0.48 -14.22 11.51
N LEU A 375 1.81 -14.10 11.36
CA LEU A 375 2.40 -13.18 10.39
C LEU A 375 1.78 -13.44 9.02
N SER A 376 1.14 -12.41 8.45
CA SER A 376 0.33 -12.59 7.26
C SER A 376 0.55 -11.51 6.21
N PHE A 377 0.49 -11.93 4.94
CA PHE A 377 0.47 -11.07 3.77
C PHE A 377 -0.64 -11.55 2.84
N SER A 378 -1.56 -10.65 2.49
CA SER A 378 -2.63 -10.91 1.50
C SER A 378 -2.64 -9.82 0.44
N VAL A 379 -3.16 -10.15 -0.74
CA VAL A 379 -3.30 -9.24 -1.88
C VAL A 379 -4.78 -9.16 -2.25
N SER A 380 -5.33 -7.94 -2.29
CA SER A 380 -6.71 -7.69 -2.69
C SER A 380 -6.80 -7.14 -4.10
N PHE A 381 -7.66 -7.71 -4.94
CA PHE A 381 -8.01 -7.17 -6.25
C PHE A 381 -9.44 -6.67 -6.20
N TRP A 382 -9.61 -5.36 -6.29
CA TRP A 382 -10.92 -4.71 -6.38
C TRP A 382 -11.28 -4.54 -7.86
N TRP A 383 -12.46 -5.00 -8.28
CA TRP A 383 -12.93 -4.98 -9.67
C TRP A 383 -14.45 -4.86 -9.75
N SER A 384 -14.99 -4.43 -10.90
CA SER A 384 -16.40 -4.10 -11.09
C SER A 384 -17.11 -4.96 -12.12
#